data_AF-A0A699Z1H0-F1
#
_entry.id   AF-A0A699Z1H0-F1
#
_cell.length_a   1.000
_cell.length_b   1.000
_cell.length_c   1.000
_cell.angle_alpha   90.00
_cell.angle_beta   90.00
_cell.angle_gamma   90.00
#
_symmetry.space_group_name_H-M   'P 1'
#
loop_
_entity.id
_entity.type
_entity.pdbx_description
1 polymer ?
#
loop_
_entity_poly.entity_id
_entity_poly.type
_entity_poly.pdbx_seq_one_letter_code
_entity_poly.pdbx_strand_id
1 'polypeptide(L)'
;MPIIALAPNTMLNNGRYRIERELNRGGTAVVYAAEDQTTHQYVALKVMNGPDQVPVKVVKREIAFSAAARHDNIVRLLDVFAEKAQLIIV
;
A
#
# COMPACT_ATOMS: atom_id res chain seq x y z
N MET A 1 -7.03 8.61 14.51
CA MET A 1 -8.27 8.15 13.83
C MET A 1 -8.08 6.70 13.40
N PRO A 2 -9.13 5.86 13.34
CA PRO A 2 -8.99 4.49 12.84
C PRO A 2 -8.59 4.50 11.36
N ILE A 3 -7.84 3.49 10.92
CA ILE A 3 -7.54 3.28 9.50
C ILE A 3 -8.88 3.14 8.78
N ILE A 4 -9.21 4.11 7.91
CA ILE A 4 -10.43 4.06 7.11
C ILE A 4 -10.33 2.84 6.21
N ALA A 5 -11.29 1.92 6.35
CA ALA A 5 -11.38 0.77 5.48
C ALA A 5 -11.72 1.24 4.06
N LEU A 6 -10.91 0.82 3.08
CA LEU A 6 -11.19 1.10 1.68
C LEU A 6 -12.26 0.12 1.18
N ALA A 7 -13.29 0.66 0.53
CA ALA A 7 -14.34 -0.16 -0.06
C ALA A 7 -13.87 -0.79 -1.39
N PRO A 8 -14.41 -1.95 -1.79
CA PRO A 8 -14.23 -2.46 -3.15
C PRO A 8 -14.58 -1.41 -4.21
N ASN A 9 -13.88 -1.44 -5.34
CA ASN A 9 -13.93 -0.46 -6.42
C ASN A 9 -13.47 0.96 -6.07
N THR A 10 -12.89 1.18 -4.87
CA THR A 10 -12.21 2.44 -4.57
C THR A 10 -11.02 2.61 -5.52
N MET A 11 -10.94 3.78 -6.14
CA MET A 11 -9.85 4.15 -7.05
C MET A 11 -8.81 4.99 -6.30
N LEU A 12 -7.54 4.61 -6.40
CA LEU A 12 -6.40 5.29 -5.78
C LEU A 12 -5.38 5.73 -6.82
N ASN A 13 -4.52 6.67 -6.45
CA ASN A 13 -3.43 7.22 -7.25
C ASN A 13 -3.90 7.65 -8.64
N ASN A 14 -4.85 8.58 -8.68
CA ASN A 14 -5.48 9.08 -9.92
C ASN A 14 -6.10 7.98 -10.79
N GLY A 15 -6.64 6.94 -10.16
CA GLY A 15 -7.33 5.84 -10.85
C GLY A 15 -6.43 4.71 -11.33
N ARG A 16 -5.15 4.71 -10.98
CA ARG A 16 -4.23 3.62 -11.33
C ARG A 16 -4.56 2.34 -10.59
N TYR A 17 -4.94 2.39 -9.32
CA TYR A 17 -5.19 1.19 -8.53
C TYR A 17 -6.65 1.08 -8.13
N ARG A 18 -7.29 -0.04 -8.47
CA ARG A 18 -8.67 -0.36 -8.05
C ARG A 18 -8.66 -1.39 -6.93
N ILE A 19 -9.26 -1.06 -5.79
CA ILE A 19 -9.41 -2.00 -4.67
C ILE A 19 -10.37 -3.13 -5.02
N GLU A 20 -9.96 -4.38 -4.81
CA GLU A 20 -10.80 -5.56 -4.99
C GLU A 20 -11.37 -6.02 -3.64
N ARG A 21 -10.48 -6.35 -2.68
CA ARG A 21 -10.87 -6.85 -1.36
C ARG A 21 -9.75 -6.71 -0.33
N GLU A 22 -10.11 -6.80 0.94
CA GLU A 22 -9.14 -6.93 2.03
C GLU A 22 -8.47 -8.31 1.99
N LEU A 23 -7.15 -8.33 2.19
CA LEU A 23 -6.34 -9.54 2.34
C LEU A 23 -5.98 -9.80 3.80
N ASN A 24 -5.64 -8.74 4.53
CA ASN A 24 -5.18 -8.83 5.92
C ASN A 24 -5.38 -7.51 6.65
N ARG A 25 -5.59 -7.57 7.97
CA ARG A 25 -5.65 -6.42 8.87
C ARG A 25 -4.79 -6.66 10.09
N GLY A 26 -3.81 -5.78 10.29
CA GLY A 26 -2.98 -5.73 11.48
C GLY A 26 -3.30 -4.50 12.34
N GLY A 27 -2.50 -4.31 13.40
CA GLY A 27 -2.68 -3.18 14.32
C GLY A 27 -2.34 -1.81 13.73
N THR A 28 -1.46 -1.76 12.72
CA THR A 28 -0.94 -0.51 12.14
C THR A 28 -1.21 -0.34 10.65
N ALA A 29 -1.67 -1.40 9.97
CA ALA A 29 -1.86 -1.43 8.53
C ALA A 29 -2.99 -2.38 8.13
N VAL A 30 -3.60 -2.12 6.97
CA VAL A 30 -4.50 -3.05 6.28
C VAL A 30 -3.93 -3.31 4.90
N VAL A 31 -3.94 -4.57 4.46
CA VAL A 31 -3.46 -4.99 3.14
C VAL A 31 -4.66 -5.32 2.28
N TYR A 32 -4.72 -4.73 1.09
CA TYR A 32 -5.77 -4.96 0.10
C TYR A 32 -5.21 -5.63 -1.14
N ALA A 33 -5.99 -6.50 -1.78
CA ALA A 33 -5.78 -6.85 -3.17
C ALA A 33 -6.32 -5.72 -4.03
N ALA A 34 -5.56 -5.32 -5.02
CA ALA A 34 -5.96 -4.32 -5.99
C ALA A 34 -5.52 -4.72 -7.39
N GLU A 35 -6.16 -4.17 -8.40
CA GLU A 35 -5.70 -4.27 -9.78
C GLU A 35 -5.01 -2.96 -10.18
N ASP A 36 -3.76 -3.05 -10.67
CA ASP A 36 -3.12 -1.93 -11.37
C ASP A 36 -3.74 -1.84 -12.77
N GLN A 37 -4.56 -0.81 -13.00
CA GLN A 37 -5.28 -0.55 -14.25
C GLN A 37 -4.34 -0.22 -15.41
N THR A 38 -3.05 0.07 -15.16
CA THR A 38 -2.07 0.33 -16.22
C THR A 38 -1.44 -0.98 -16.73
N THR A 39 -1.17 -1.92 -15.82
CA THR A 39 -0.48 -3.18 -16.16
C THR A 39 -1.43 -4.39 -16.20
N HIS A 40 -2.67 -4.23 -15.74
CA HIS A 40 -3.66 -5.30 -15.52
C HIS A 40 -3.17 -6.42 -14.60
N GLN A 41 -2.25 -6.11 -13.70
CA GLN A 41 -1.73 -7.06 -12.72
C GLN A 41 -2.38 -6.83 -11.37
N TYR A 42 -2.60 -7.94 -10.64
CA TYR A 42 -2.98 -7.86 -9.24
C TYR A 42 -1.78 -7.52 -8.37
N VAL A 43 -1.98 -6.54 -7.49
CA VAL A 43 -0.98 -6.03 -6.55
C VAL A 43 -1.54 -6.05 -5.14
N ALA A 44 -0.65 -6.02 -4.14
CA ALA A 44 -1.02 -5.85 -2.75
C ALA A 44 -0.78 -4.40 -2.33
N LEU A 45 -1.80 -3.74 -1.78
CA LEU A 45 -1.68 -2.38 -1.25
C LEU A 45 -1.66 -2.42 0.26
N LYS A 46 -0.51 -2.13 0.86
CA LYS A 46 -0.39 -1.96 2.31
C LYS A 46 -0.69 -0.51 2.67
N VAL A 47 -1.86 -0.31 3.28
CA VAL A 47 -2.40 1.00 3.66
C VAL A 47 -2.17 1.22 5.14
N MET A 48 -1.49 2.32 5.47
CA MET A 48 -1.18 2.75 6.83
C MET A 48 -1.73 4.14 7.08
N ASN A 49 -1.88 4.53 8.34
CA ASN A 49 -2.12 5.93 8.66
C ASN A 49 -0.98 6.81 8.12
N GLY A 50 -1.30 8.03 7.74
CA GLY A 50 -0.38 8.96 7.10
C GLY A 50 0.81 9.37 7.98
N PRO A 51 1.76 10.14 7.42
CA PRO A 51 3.02 10.48 8.08
C PRO A 51 2.88 11.20 9.42
N ASP A 52 1.74 11.85 9.69
CA ASP A 52 1.43 12.48 10.97
C ASP A 52 1.19 11.46 12.10
N GLN A 53 0.94 10.19 11.75
CA GLN A 53 0.61 9.11 12.68
C GLN A 53 1.62 7.95 12.59
N VAL A 54 2.39 7.87 11.51
CA VAL A 54 3.46 6.87 11.33
C VAL A 54 4.81 7.59 11.22
N PRO A 55 5.76 7.33 12.13
CA PRO A 55 7.06 7.99 12.08
C PRO A 55 7.73 7.75 10.73
N VAL A 56 8.19 8.83 10.08
CA VAL A 56 8.89 8.78 8.77
C VAL A 56 10.04 7.77 8.75
N LYS A 57 10.69 7.53 9.90
CA LYS A 57 11.75 6.51 10.04
C LYS A 57 11.25 5.09 9.76
N VAL A 58 10.04 4.74 10.17
CA VAL A 58 9.45 3.41 9.94
C VAL A 58 9.20 3.22 8.44
N VAL A 59 8.60 4.23 7.80
CA VAL A 59 8.34 4.25 6.36
C VAL A 59 9.63 4.12 5.56
N LYS A 60 10.63 4.96 5.86
CA LYS A 60 11.94 4.93 5.17
C LYS A 60 12.63 3.58 5.33
N ARG A 61 12.51 2.96 6.50
CA ARG A 61 13.08 1.63 6.75
C ARG A 61 12.43 0.60 5.83
N GLU A 62 11.11 0.58 5.75
CA GLU A 62 10.37 -0.39 4.92
C GLU A 62 10.68 -0.23 3.44
N ILE A 63 10.77 1.01 2.95
CA ILE A 63 11.21 1.32 1.58
C ILE A 63 12.63 0.83 1.34
N ALA A 64 13.57 1.15 2.24
CA ALA A 64 14.97 0.80 2.08
C ALA A 64 15.20 -0.73 2.04
N PHE A 65 14.53 -1.49 2.92
CA PHE A 65 14.64 -2.95 2.92
C PHE A 65 14.04 -3.56 1.65
N SER A 66 12.87 -3.09 1.23
CA SER A 66 12.18 -3.65 0.06
C SER A 66 12.85 -3.27 -1.25
N ALA A 67 13.44 -2.07 -1.34
CA ALA A 67 14.20 -1.63 -2.51
C ALA A 67 15.55 -2.35 -2.67
N ALA A 68 16.19 -2.71 -1.56
CA ALA A 68 17.47 -3.43 -1.56
C ALA A 68 17.30 -4.93 -1.88
N ALA A 69 16.13 -5.49 -1.64
CA ALA A 69 15.85 -6.90 -1.89
C ALA A 69 15.34 -7.12 -3.32
N ARG A 70 16.23 -7.57 -4.22
CA ARG A 70 15.87 -8.05 -5.56
C ARG A 70 16.15 -9.55 -5.65
N HIS A 71 15.10 -10.35 -5.49
CA HIS A 71 15.18 -11.80 -5.57
C HIS A 71 13.81 -12.37 -5.98
N ASP A 72 13.79 -13.48 -6.73
CA ASP A 72 12.54 -14.06 -7.27
C ASP A 72 11.54 -14.46 -6.17
N ASN A 73 12.06 -14.80 -4.98
CA ASN A 73 11.27 -15.20 -3.81
C ASN A 73 11.01 -14.06 -2.81
N ILE A 74 11.27 -12.80 -3.17
CA ILE A 74 11.00 -11.64 -2.32
C ILE A 74 10.08 -10.68 -3.07
N VAL A 75 9.02 -10.25 -2.40
CA VAL A 75 8.08 -9.27 -2.97
C VAL A 75 8.81 -7.97 -3.29
N ARG A 76 8.57 -7.45 -4.49
CA ARG A 76 9.18 -6.22 -4.98
C ARG A 76 8.32 -5.02 -4.59
N LEU A 77 8.96 -3.98 -4.07
CA LEU A 77 8.35 -2.66 -3.95
C LEU A 77 8.08 -2.07 -5.34
N LEU A 78 6.83 -1.80 -5.66
CA LEU A 78 6.42 -1.23 -6.95
C LEU A 78 6.24 0.28 -6.89
N ASP A 79 5.61 0.78 -5.83
CA ASP A 79 5.29 2.21 -5.69
C ASP A 79 5.07 2.59 -4.22
N VAL A 80 5.20 3.88 -3.91
CA VAL A 80 4.83 4.47 -2.62
C VAL A 80 4.20 5.83 -2.84
N PHE A 81 2.98 6.01 -2.35
CA PHE A 81 2.26 7.26 -2.47
C PHE A 81 1.43 7.56 -1.22
N ALA A 82 1.07 8.83 -1.05
CA ALA A 82 0.14 9.26 -0.03
C ALA A 82 -1.20 9.60 -0.70
N GLU A 83 -2.29 9.16 -0.08
CA GLU A 83 -3.65 9.44 -0.52
C GLU A 83 -4.45 9.89 0.72
N LYS A 84 -5.07 11.07 0.66
CA LYS A 84 -5.74 11.68 1.82
C LYS A 84 -4.78 11.71 3.02
N ALA A 85 -5.16 11.07 4.13
CA ALA A 85 -4.35 10.94 5.34
C ALA A 85 -3.76 9.54 5.51
N GLN A 86 -3.55 8.80 4.41
CA GLN A 86 -3.00 7.45 4.41
C GLN A 86 -1.72 7.39 3.58
N LEU A 87 -0.80 6.55 4.01
CA LEU A 87 0.38 6.17 3.24
C LEU A 87 0.16 4.76 2.67
N ILE A 88 0.42 4.59 1.39
CA ILE A 88 0.20 3.35 0.66
C ILE A 88 1.54 2.87 0.08
N ILE A 89 1.83 1.59 0.31
CA ILE A 89 2.96 0.87 -0.29
C ILE A 89 2.38 -0.21 -1.19
N VAL A 90 2.87 -0.28 -2.43
CA VAL A 90 2.48 -1.25 -3.46
C VAL A 90 3.56 -2.31 -3.60
#